data_AF-A0AAV2SAY2-F1
#
_entry.id   AF-A0AAV2SAY2-F1
#
_cell.length_a   1.000
_cell.length_b   1.000
_cell.length_c   1.000
_cell.angle_alpha   90.00
_cell.angle_beta   90.00
_cell.angle_gamma   90.00
#
_symmetry.space_group_name_H-M   'P 1'
#
loop_
_entity.id
_entity.type
_entity.pdbx_description
1 polymer ?
#
loop_
_entity_poly.entity_id
_entity_poly.type
_entity_poly.pdbx_seq_one_letter_code
_entity_poly.pdbx_strand_id
1 'polypeptide(L)'
;FQGSSAMEIIHSNKGTRKLLYDGYAYTVHKENKTRIRWICSQKKSRNCNGAISTDILVTDTLNYVEHSHEPDHIYMQGLKVRDELKSIAEGNTSKPGQIITAKLSLVQSKEVIQAVGTTESLTQLVRRVKKGKVRKDPSTIEESPVPSPEEYASNIIYDNESSKPVILFATDEGPRLLENADAWFIDGTNLTAPPPQ
;
A
#
# COMPACT_ATOMS: atom_id res chain seq x y z
N PHE A 1 29.59 5.95 28.25
CA PHE A 1 28.70 4.79 28.42
C PHE A 1 27.64 4.85 27.32
N GLN A 2 27.89 4.13 26.24
CA GLN A 2 27.06 4.14 25.03
C GLN A 2 26.03 3.03 25.19
N GLY A 3 24.80 3.38 25.57
CA GLY A 3 23.70 2.43 25.64
C GLY A 3 23.40 1.94 24.24
N SER A 4 23.70 0.68 23.96
CA SER A 4 23.44 0.03 22.66
C SER A 4 21.92 0.02 22.40
N SER A 5 21.42 1.03 21.71
CA SER A 5 20.06 1.01 21.16
C SER A 5 20.01 -0.05 20.06
N ALA A 6 19.11 -1.03 20.15
CA ALA A 6 19.01 -2.07 19.12
C ALA A 6 18.71 -1.46 17.73
N MET A 7 19.34 -2.01 16.69
CA MET A 7 19.03 -1.66 15.31
C MET A 7 17.67 -2.24 14.91
N GLU A 8 16.80 -1.41 14.35
CA GLU A 8 15.47 -1.83 13.91
C GLU A 8 15.26 -1.45 12.44
N ILE A 9 14.83 -2.42 11.63
CA ILE A 9 14.48 -2.20 10.23
C ILE A 9 12.99 -2.03 10.10
N ILE A 10 12.58 -0.91 9.49
CA ILE A 10 11.21 -0.66 9.05
C ILE A 10 11.20 -0.46 7.53
N HIS A 11 10.02 -0.48 6.93
CA HIS A 11 9.88 -0.23 5.50
C HIS A 11 9.31 1.17 5.24
N SER A 12 9.68 1.80 4.13
CA SER A 12 9.05 3.03 3.67
C SER A 12 7.71 2.74 2.99
N ASN A 13 6.96 3.78 2.62
CA ASN A 13 5.71 3.59 1.86
C ASN A 13 5.94 2.96 0.48
N LYS A 14 7.18 3.01 -0.03
CA LYS A 14 7.58 2.41 -1.31
C LYS A 14 8.26 1.04 -1.13
N GLY A 15 8.20 0.46 0.07
CA GLY A 15 8.84 -0.82 0.40
C GLY A 15 10.35 -0.76 0.56
N THR A 16 10.98 0.42 0.50
CA THR A 16 12.43 0.54 0.70
C THR A 16 12.78 0.45 2.18
N ARG A 17 13.87 -0.27 2.51
CA ARG A 17 14.36 -0.40 3.89
C ARG A 17 14.77 0.94 4.49
N LYS A 18 14.46 1.10 5.77
CA LYS A 18 14.95 2.17 6.64
C LYS A 18 15.51 1.56 7.90
N LEU A 19 16.60 2.13 8.39
CA LEU A 19 17.22 1.74 9.65
C LEU A 19 16.87 2.79 10.71
N LEU A 20 16.39 2.33 11.84
CA LEU A 20 16.19 3.10 13.05
C LEU A 20 17.28 2.73 14.05
N TYR A 21 18.12 3.70 14.42
CA TYR A 21 19.23 3.47 15.36
C TYR A 21 19.64 4.76 16.05
N ASP A 22 19.92 4.69 17.35
CA ASP A 22 20.40 5.80 18.19
C ASP A 22 19.58 7.10 18.06
N GLY A 23 18.25 6.98 17.98
CA GLY A 23 17.34 8.14 17.84
C GLY A 23 17.34 8.80 16.46
N TYR A 24 18.01 8.18 15.47
CA TYR A 24 18.05 8.64 14.08
C TYR A 24 17.44 7.61 13.12
N ALA A 25 16.82 8.13 12.06
CA ALA A 25 16.34 7.33 10.95
C ALA A 25 17.28 7.47 9.76
N TYR A 26 17.56 6.35 9.11
CA TYR A 26 18.41 6.29 7.94
C TYR A 26 17.70 5.62 6.76
N THR A 27 18.14 5.96 5.56
CA THR A 27 17.76 5.31 4.30
C THR A 27 18.99 4.69 3.66
N VAL A 28 18.79 3.58 2.96
CA VAL A 28 19.86 2.95 2.17
C VAL A 28 20.39 3.94 1.13
N HIS A 29 21.71 4.15 1.14
CA HIS A 29 22.41 4.91 0.11
C HIS A 29 23.11 3.97 -0.88
N LYS A 30 23.84 2.98 -0.36
CA LYS A 30 24.52 1.97 -1.18
C LYS A 30 24.63 0.67 -0.40
N GLU A 31 24.48 -0.44 -1.09
CA GLU A 31 24.60 -1.78 -0.54
C GLU A 31 25.57 -2.58 -1.41
N ASN A 32 26.52 -3.25 -0.75
CA ASN A 32 27.47 -4.16 -1.37
C ASN A 32 27.38 -5.51 -0.66
N LYS A 33 28.08 -6.54 -1.15
CA LYS A 33 28.05 -7.91 -0.60
C LYS A 33 28.40 -8.02 0.89
N THR A 34 29.14 -7.06 1.45
CA THR A 34 29.67 -7.13 2.82
C THR A 34 29.09 -6.07 3.76
N ARG A 35 28.52 -4.99 3.23
CA ARG A 35 28.09 -3.85 4.04
C ARG A 35 27.00 -3.04 3.38
N ILE A 36 26.22 -2.37 4.22
CA ILE A 36 25.20 -1.41 3.80
C ILE A 36 25.60 -0.03 4.32
N ARG A 37 25.65 0.96 3.45
CA ARG A 37 25.79 2.37 3.81
C ARG A 37 24.41 3.01 3.86
N TRP A 38 24.11 3.57 5.02
CA TRP A 38 22.88 4.27 5.34
C TRP A 38 23.17 5.76 5.54
N ILE A 39 22.29 6.62 5.04
CA ILE A 39 22.38 8.08 5.22
C ILE A 39 21.16 8.58 5.97
N CYS A 40 21.31 9.67 6.72
CA CYS A 40 20.22 10.29 7.46
C CYS A 40 19.01 10.52 6.54
N SER A 41 17.83 10.06 6.95
CA SER A 41 16.60 10.26 6.19
C SER A 41 16.19 11.73 6.10
N GLN A 42 16.69 12.55 7.02
CA GLN A 42 16.48 14.00 7.08
C GLN A 42 17.61 14.78 6.40
N LYS A 43 18.46 14.14 5.59
CA LYS A 43 19.55 14.80 4.84
C LYS A 43 19.10 16.05 4.08
N LYS A 44 17.98 15.97 3.36
CA LYS A 44 17.44 17.10 2.59
C LYS A 44 16.72 18.13 3.47
N SER A 45 15.94 17.69 4.46
CA SER A 45 15.12 18.58 5.28
C SER A 45 15.90 19.32 6.37
N ARG A 46 17.00 18.73 6.87
CA ARG A 46 17.86 19.30 7.91
C ARG A 46 19.30 19.58 7.44
N ASN A 47 19.56 19.51 6.13
CA ASN A 47 20.90 19.61 5.56
C ASN A 47 21.93 18.70 6.26
N CYS A 48 21.51 17.48 6.62
CA CYS A 48 22.27 16.58 7.48
C CYS A 48 23.16 15.61 6.69
N ASN A 49 24.43 15.51 7.07
CA ASN A 49 25.37 14.57 6.48
C ASN A 49 25.60 13.30 7.31
N GLY A 50 24.88 13.15 8.42
CA GLY A 50 24.93 11.98 9.28
C GLY A 50 24.67 10.68 8.52
N ALA A 51 25.47 9.67 8.83
CA ALA A 51 25.46 8.41 8.10
C ALA A 51 26.06 7.28 8.93
N ILE A 52 25.63 6.06 8.68
CA ILE A 52 26.16 4.87 9.33
C ILE A 52 26.41 3.79 8.28
N SER A 53 27.41 2.94 8.51
CA SER A 53 27.61 1.74 7.72
C SER A 53 27.50 0.54 8.64
N THR A 54 26.73 -0.45 8.23
CA THR A 54 26.55 -1.70 8.98
C THR A 54 27.08 -2.87 8.16
N ASP A 55 27.24 -4.01 8.80
CA ASP A 55 27.32 -5.29 8.11
C ASP A 55 25.99 -5.59 7.36
N ILE A 56 25.97 -6.66 6.55
CA ILE A 56 24.82 -6.99 5.70
C ILE A 56 23.59 -7.46 6.51
N LEU A 57 23.80 -8.02 7.70
CA LEU A 57 22.75 -8.48 8.61
C LEU A 57 22.25 -7.36 9.52
N VAL A 58 22.90 -6.20 9.51
CA VAL A 58 22.53 -5.01 10.29
C VAL A 58 22.58 -5.32 11.80
N THR A 59 23.63 -6.03 12.22
CA THR A 59 23.90 -6.35 13.62
C THR A 59 24.89 -5.38 14.24
N ASP A 60 25.87 -4.90 13.45
CA ASP A 60 26.99 -4.14 13.96
C ASP A 60 27.27 -2.89 13.14
N THR A 61 27.73 -1.84 13.82
CA THR A 61 28.16 -0.59 13.18
C THR A 61 29.62 -0.70 12.76
N LEU A 62 29.88 -0.59 11.46
CA LEU A 62 31.24 -0.59 10.89
C LEU A 62 31.85 0.81 10.82
N ASN A 63 31.04 1.84 10.56
CA ASN A 63 31.47 3.23 10.47
C ASN A 63 30.32 4.17 10.85
N TYR A 64 30.64 5.29 11.48
CA TYR A 64 29.68 6.33 11.87
C TYR A 64 30.15 7.71 11.43
N VAL A 65 29.21 8.55 10.99
CA VAL A 65 29.39 9.96 10.66
C VAL A 65 28.36 10.74 11.47
N GLU A 66 28.85 11.70 12.24
CA GLU A 66 28.02 12.51 13.13
C GLU A 66 26.91 13.27 12.40
N HIS A 67 25.80 13.45 13.11
CA HIS A 67 24.67 14.23 12.66
C HIS A 67 24.86 15.71 13.01
N SER A 68 24.34 16.59 12.15
CA SER A 68 24.29 18.02 12.39
C SER A 68 22.98 18.46 13.08
N HIS A 69 22.28 17.52 13.70
CA HIS A 69 21.04 17.77 14.43
C HIS A 69 20.87 16.75 15.56
N GLU A 70 20.15 17.16 16.59
CA GLU A 70 19.78 16.29 17.70
C GLU A 70 18.93 15.09 17.23
N PRO A 71 18.97 13.97 17.97
CA PRO A 71 18.05 12.85 17.78
C PRO A 71 16.59 13.30 17.84
N ASP A 72 15.73 12.64 17.05
CA ASP A 72 14.31 13.01 16.95
C ASP A 72 13.43 11.81 17.29
N HIS A 73 13.29 11.55 18.60
CA HIS A 73 12.56 10.38 19.10
C HIS A 73 11.07 10.40 18.72
N ILE A 74 10.46 11.58 18.58
CA ILE A 74 9.05 11.71 18.19
C ILE A 74 8.88 11.30 16.72
N TYR A 75 9.75 11.79 15.84
CA TYR A 75 9.77 11.36 14.43
C TYR A 75 9.98 9.85 14.30
N MET A 76 10.90 9.28 15.09
CA MET A 76 11.19 7.85 15.11
C MET A 76 9.97 7.02 15.51
N GLN A 77 9.29 7.39 16.59
CA GLN A 77 8.07 6.72 17.02
C GLN A 77 6.96 6.84 15.97
N GLY A 78 6.83 8.01 15.34
CA GLY A 78 5.88 8.22 14.24
C GLY A 78 6.15 7.28 13.06
N LEU A 79 7.42 7.05 12.70
CA LEU A 79 7.79 6.09 11.67
C LEU A 79 7.41 4.64 12.05
N LYS A 80 7.61 4.23 13.31
CA LYS A 80 7.21 2.89 13.79
C LYS A 80 5.71 2.69 13.70
N VAL A 81 4.92 3.65 14.18
CA VAL A 81 3.44 3.59 14.10
C VAL A 81 2.98 3.48 12.63
N ARG A 82 3.64 4.16 11.69
CA ARG A 82 3.34 4.01 10.26
C ARG A 82 3.65 2.61 9.74
N ASP A 83 4.73 1.99 10.21
CA ASP A 83 5.11 0.64 9.78
C ASP A 83 4.14 -0.42 10.35
N GLU A 84 3.76 -0.27 11.61
CA GLU A 84 2.72 -1.08 12.25
C GLU A 84 1.36 -0.92 11.55
N LEU A 85 0.99 0.30 11.14
CA LEU A 85 -0.23 0.54 10.37
C LEU A 85 -0.25 -0.24 9.05
N LYS A 86 0.89 -0.38 8.37
CA LYS A 86 0.97 -1.22 7.18
C LYS A 86 0.77 -2.68 7.54
N SER A 87 1.48 -3.16 8.55
CA SER A 87 1.37 -4.53 9.03
C SER A 87 -0.07 -4.90 9.42
N ILE A 88 -0.79 -3.99 10.10
CA ILE A 88 -2.20 -4.17 10.44
C ILE A 88 -3.10 -4.11 9.20
N ALA A 89 -2.78 -3.26 8.22
CA ALA A 89 -3.57 -3.14 7.00
C ALA A 89 -3.43 -4.35 6.08
N GLU A 90 -2.32 -5.08 6.16
CA GLU A 90 -2.11 -6.30 5.38
C GLU A 90 -3.13 -7.37 5.78
N GLY A 91 -3.97 -7.79 4.82
CA GLY A 91 -4.99 -8.83 5.03
C GLY A 91 -6.22 -8.38 5.84
N ASN A 92 -6.28 -7.13 6.31
CA ASN A 92 -7.40 -6.63 7.10
C ASN A 92 -8.55 -6.13 6.22
N THR A 93 -9.77 -6.57 6.50
CA THR A 93 -10.98 -6.23 5.73
C THR A 93 -11.63 -4.90 6.14
N SER A 94 -11.33 -4.39 7.34
CA SER A 94 -11.89 -3.15 7.90
C SER A 94 -11.65 -1.95 6.99
N LYS A 95 -12.54 -0.94 7.11
CA LYS A 95 -12.38 0.31 6.35
C LYS A 95 -11.12 1.04 6.79
N PRO A 96 -10.41 1.76 5.90
CA PRO A 96 -9.16 2.45 6.26
C PRO A 96 -9.26 3.35 7.49
N GLY A 97 -10.36 4.11 7.62
CA GLY A 97 -10.59 4.97 8.78
C GLY A 97 -10.64 4.20 10.10
N GLN A 98 -11.29 3.03 10.14
CA GLN A 98 -11.37 2.20 11.35
C GLN A 98 -9.99 1.70 11.79
N ILE A 99 -9.17 1.24 10.84
CA ILE A 99 -7.80 0.78 11.10
C ILE A 99 -6.95 1.92 11.68
N ILE A 100 -7.04 3.10 11.08
CA ILE A 100 -6.29 4.29 11.51
C ILE A 100 -6.73 4.71 12.91
N THR A 101 -8.03 4.89 13.13
CA THR A 101 -8.57 5.30 14.44
C THR A 101 -8.19 4.32 15.54
N ALA A 102 -8.35 3.02 15.30
CA ALA A 102 -8.01 1.98 16.28
C ALA A 102 -6.52 1.98 16.63
N LYS A 103 -5.63 2.22 15.67
CA LYS A 103 -4.19 2.28 15.95
C LYS A 103 -3.81 3.58 16.67
N LEU A 104 -4.30 4.72 16.20
CA LEU A 104 -3.97 6.02 16.80
C LEU A 104 -4.52 6.17 18.22
N SER A 105 -5.64 5.53 18.56
CA SER A 105 -6.17 5.54 19.94
C SER A 105 -5.27 4.80 20.94
N LEU A 106 -4.37 3.92 20.48
CA LEU A 106 -3.39 3.24 21.32
C LEU A 106 -2.11 4.05 21.54
N VAL A 107 -1.93 5.15 20.79
CA VAL A 107 -0.76 6.02 20.92
C VAL A 107 -1.03 7.06 21.99
N GLN A 108 -0.22 7.08 23.04
CA GLN A 108 -0.43 7.96 24.20
C GLN A 108 0.00 9.41 23.94
N SER A 109 1.05 9.62 23.15
CA SER A 109 1.60 10.96 22.87
C SER A 109 0.91 11.62 21.68
N LYS A 110 0.43 12.86 21.89
CA LYS A 110 -0.16 13.69 20.83
C LYS A 110 0.87 14.13 19.80
N GLU A 111 2.10 14.38 20.23
CA GLU A 111 3.24 14.76 19.41
C GLU A 111 3.58 13.63 18.43
N VAL A 112 3.54 12.38 18.90
CA VAL A 112 3.72 11.20 18.03
C VAL A 112 2.57 11.11 17.02
N ILE A 113 1.31 11.25 17.44
CA ILE A 113 0.16 11.24 16.52
C ILE A 113 0.32 12.30 15.41
N GLN A 114 0.80 13.50 15.75
CA GLN A 114 1.08 14.54 14.76
C GLN A 114 2.22 14.14 13.81
N ALA A 115 3.30 13.54 14.33
CA ALA A 115 4.45 13.13 13.54
C ALA A 115 4.17 11.92 12.61
N VAL A 116 3.17 11.09 12.93
CA VAL A 116 2.73 9.98 12.07
C VAL A 116 2.25 10.50 10.70
N GLY A 117 1.60 11.67 10.69
CA GLY A 117 1.12 12.37 9.49
C GLY A 117 -0.39 12.58 9.46
N THR A 118 -0.89 13.19 8.38
CA THR A 118 -2.32 13.54 8.25
C THR A 118 -3.20 12.32 8.00
N THR A 119 -4.48 12.44 8.36
CA THR A 119 -5.54 11.45 8.13
C THR A 119 -5.63 11.00 6.67
N GLU A 120 -5.50 11.91 5.72
CA GLU A 120 -5.54 11.62 4.28
C GLU A 120 -4.31 10.81 3.88
N SER A 121 -3.14 11.18 4.38
CA SER A 121 -1.89 10.48 4.08
C SER A 121 -1.89 9.04 4.60
N LEU A 122 -2.48 8.81 5.78
CA LEU A 122 -2.64 7.49 6.38
C LEU A 122 -3.73 6.68 5.68
N THR A 123 -4.82 7.31 5.27
CA THR A 123 -5.87 6.67 4.47
C THR A 123 -5.31 6.15 3.15
N GLN A 124 -4.51 6.97 2.47
CA GLN A 124 -3.83 6.57 1.22
C GLN A 124 -2.80 5.46 1.46
N LEU A 125 -2.07 5.51 2.57
CA LEU A 125 -1.15 4.45 2.96
C LEU A 125 -1.88 3.11 3.09
N VAL A 126 -2.93 3.05 3.90
CA VAL A 126 -3.72 1.82 4.14
C VAL A 126 -4.35 1.30 2.85
N ARG A 127 -4.92 2.18 2.02
CA ARG A 127 -5.48 1.81 0.71
C ARG A 127 -4.44 1.18 -0.21
N ARG A 128 -3.23 1.75 -0.28
CA ARG A 128 -2.15 1.22 -1.14
C ARG A 128 -1.66 -0.14 -0.67
N VAL A 129 -1.50 -0.34 0.64
CA VAL A 129 -1.13 -1.63 1.22
C VAL A 129 -2.18 -2.68 0.87
N LYS A 130 -3.46 -2.36 1.05
CA LYS A 130 -4.57 -3.25 0.69
C LYS A 130 -4.63 -3.54 -0.82
N LYS A 131 -4.42 -2.53 -1.67
CA LYS A 131 -4.42 -2.68 -3.14
C LYS A 131 -3.22 -3.45 -3.68
N GLY A 132 -2.04 -3.37 -3.04
CA GLY A 132 -0.81 -4.02 -3.49
C GLY A 132 -0.91 -5.55 -3.63
N LYS A 133 -1.95 -6.17 -3.06
CA LYS A 133 -2.26 -7.61 -3.18
C LYS A 133 -3.57 -7.91 -3.95
N VAL A 134 -4.34 -6.90 -4.35
CA VAL A 134 -5.50 -7.10 -5.21
C VAL A 134 -4.96 -7.34 -6.62
N ARG A 135 -5.23 -8.53 -7.20
CA ARG A 135 -4.98 -8.76 -8.64
C ARG A 135 -5.58 -7.56 -9.39
N LYS A 136 -4.82 -6.97 -10.31
CA LYS A 136 -5.46 -6.03 -11.25
C LYS A 136 -6.61 -6.79 -11.90
N ASP A 137 -7.79 -6.18 -11.91
CA ASP A 137 -8.88 -6.73 -12.71
C ASP A 137 -8.35 -6.93 -14.13
N PRO A 138 -8.58 -8.11 -14.74
CA PRO A 138 -8.06 -8.41 -16.06
C PRO A 138 -8.52 -7.32 -17.03
N SER A 139 -7.58 -6.78 -17.79
CA SER A 139 -7.85 -5.66 -18.69
C SER A 139 -8.45 -6.10 -20.03
N THR A 140 -8.43 -7.40 -20.28
CA THR A 140 -9.00 -8.09 -21.44
C THR A 140 -9.63 -9.41 -21.03
N ILE A 141 -10.54 -9.95 -21.85
CA ILE A 141 -11.16 -11.27 -21.64
C ILE A 141 -10.10 -12.38 -21.54
N GLU A 142 -9.05 -12.29 -22.36
CA GLU A 142 -7.94 -13.25 -22.38
C GLU A 142 -7.15 -13.29 -21.07
N GLU A 143 -7.11 -12.18 -20.32
CA GLU A 143 -6.44 -12.09 -19.02
C GLU A 143 -7.31 -12.63 -17.86
N SER A 144 -8.58 -12.98 -18.13
CA SER A 144 -9.48 -13.54 -17.13
C SER A 144 -8.96 -14.88 -16.61
N PRO A 145 -8.89 -15.08 -15.28
CA PRO A 145 -8.37 -16.32 -14.69
C PRO A 145 -9.30 -17.52 -14.87
N VAL A 146 -10.51 -17.31 -15.40
CA VAL A 146 -11.49 -18.35 -15.69
C VAL A 146 -11.81 -18.25 -17.18
N PRO A 147 -11.44 -19.25 -18.01
CA PRO A 147 -11.96 -19.30 -19.38
C PRO A 147 -13.48 -19.33 -19.30
N SER A 148 -14.18 -18.51 -20.09
CA SER A 148 -15.64 -18.62 -20.16
C SER A 148 -15.96 -20.07 -20.50
N PRO A 149 -16.85 -20.75 -19.75
CA PRO A 149 -17.27 -22.09 -20.14
C PRO A 149 -17.68 -22.04 -21.61
N GLU A 150 -17.22 -23.00 -22.43
CA GLU A 150 -17.44 -22.98 -23.89
C GLU A 150 -18.92 -22.78 -24.26
N GLU A 151 -19.82 -23.24 -23.39
CA GLU A 151 -21.28 -23.07 -23.46
C GLU A 151 -21.75 -21.60 -23.47
N TYR A 152 -20.99 -20.66 -22.90
CA TYR A 152 -21.34 -19.24 -22.82
C TYR A 152 -20.52 -18.34 -23.74
N ALA A 153 -19.52 -18.87 -24.45
CA ALA A 153 -18.73 -18.10 -25.40
C ALA A 153 -19.59 -17.55 -26.55
N SER A 154 -20.68 -18.26 -26.92
CA SER A 154 -21.66 -17.83 -27.91
C SER A 154 -22.50 -16.64 -27.48
N ASN A 155 -22.53 -16.29 -26.19
CA ASN A 155 -23.41 -15.25 -25.64
C ASN A 155 -22.74 -13.87 -25.59
N ILE A 156 -21.50 -13.72 -26.05
CA ILE A 156 -20.86 -12.41 -26.18
C ILE A 156 -21.41 -11.74 -27.45
N ILE A 157 -22.25 -10.72 -27.28
CA ILE A 157 -22.87 -9.98 -28.39
C ILE A 157 -22.16 -8.66 -28.70
N TYR A 158 -21.28 -8.20 -27.81
CA TYR A 158 -20.48 -6.98 -28.02
C TYR A 158 -19.21 -6.99 -27.17
N ASP A 159 -18.09 -6.63 -27.77
CA ASP A 159 -16.83 -6.29 -27.11
C ASP A 159 -16.28 -5.02 -27.77
N ASN A 160 -15.93 -4.02 -26.97
CA ASN A 160 -15.42 -2.73 -27.48
C ASN A 160 -13.90 -2.69 -27.63
N GLU A 161 -13.18 -3.74 -27.24
CA GLU A 161 -11.72 -3.90 -27.36
C GLU A 161 -10.92 -2.65 -26.88
N SER A 162 -11.39 -1.99 -25.82
CA SER A 162 -10.85 -0.71 -25.37
C SER A 162 -10.08 -0.81 -24.05
N SER A 163 -9.24 0.20 -23.79
CA SER A 163 -8.59 0.41 -22.47
C SER A 163 -9.56 0.52 -21.28
N LYS A 164 -10.86 0.71 -21.57
CA LYS A 164 -11.97 0.55 -20.64
C LYS A 164 -12.94 -0.49 -21.25
N PRO A 165 -12.70 -1.79 -21.02
CA PRO A 165 -13.44 -2.84 -21.71
C PRO A 165 -14.92 -2.79 -21.30
N VAL A 166 -15.79 -2.86 -22.31
CA VAL A 166 -17.23 -3.08 -22.15
C VAL A 166 -17.55 -4.33 -22.93
N ILE A 167 -17.98 -5.36 -22.21
CA ILE A 167 -18.36 -6.66 -22.77
C ILE A 167 -19.84 -6.85 -22.46
N LEU A 168 -20.64 -7.16 -23.48
CA LEU A 168 -22.06 -7.38 -23.35
C LEU A 168 -22.37 -8.86 -23.59
N PHE A 169 -23.00 -9.48 -22.60
CA PHE A 169 -23.48 -10.85 -22.69
C PHE A 169 -25.00 -10.84 -22.86
N ALA A 170 -25.52 -11.60 -23.82
CA ALA A 170 -26.94 -11.83 -23.97
C ALA A 170 -27.21 -13.22 -24.56
N THR A 171 -28.37 -13.79 -24.20
CA THR A 171 -28.92 -14.92 -24.94
C THR A 171 -29.50 -14.44 -26.27
N ASP A 172 -29.72 -15.34 -27.23
CA ASP A 172 -30.38 -15.01 -28.50
C ASP A 172 -31.79 -14.42 -28.33
N GLU A 173 -32.44 -14.70 -27.19
CA GLU A 173 -33.79 -14.22 -26.88
C GLU A 173 -33.80 -12.77 -26.40
N GLY A 174 -32.77 -12.32 -25.68
CA GLY A 174 -32.70 -10.96 -25.11
C GLY A 174 -32.79 -9.85 -26.15
N PRO A 175 -31.91 -9.82 -27.18
CA PRO A 175 -31.96 -8.83 -28.25
C PRO A 175 -33.28 -8.85 -29.02
N ARG A 176 -33.89 -10.02 -29.23
CA ARG A 176 -35.21 -10.14 -29.90
C ARG A 176 -36.32 -9.51 -29.06
N LEU A 177 -36.31 -9.72 -27.75
CA LEU A 177 -37.27 -9.09 -26.85
C LEU A 177 -37.08 -7.56 -26.81
N LEU A 178 -35.82 -7.10 -26.84
CA LEU A 178 -35.50 -5.67 -26.87
C LEU A 178 -35.90 -5.00 -28.20
N GLU A 179 -35.68 -5.66 -29.34
CA GLU A 179 -36.04 -5.18 -30.67
C GLU A 179 -37.57 -4.97 -30.83
N ASN A 180 -38.37 -5.85 -30.20
CA ASN A 180 -39.83 -5.81 -30.28
C ASN A 180 -40.50 -5.08 -29.11
N ALA A 181 -39.72 -4.50 -28.18
CA ALA A 181 -40.27 -3.77 -27.05
C ALA A 181 -40.52 -2.30 -27.39
N ASP A 182 -41.72 -1.79 -27.07
CA ASP A 182 -42.10 -0.38 -27.29
C ASP A 182 -41.34 0.60 -26.37
N ALA A 183 -40.80 0.12 -25.24
CA ALA A 183 -40.05 0.93 -24.28
C ALA A 183 -39.04 0.10 -23.49
N TRP A 184 -37.87 0.68 -23.19
CA TRP A 184 -36.81 0.06 -22.39
C TRP A 184 -36.70 0.76 -21.03
N PHE A 185 -36.74 -0.02 -19.96
CA PHE A 185 -36.50 0.46 -18.60
C PHE A 185 -35.19 -0.14 -18.10
N ILE A 186 -34.22 0.72 -17.77
CA ILE A 186 -32.91 0.31 -17.27
C ILE A 186 -32.71 1.01 -15.92
N ASP A 187 -32.62 0.22 -14.85
CA ASP A 187 -32.24 0.71 -13.51
C ASP A 187 -30.73 0.58 -13.33
N GLY A 188 -30.08 1.67 -12.93
CA GLY A 188 -28.62 1.82 -12.84
C GLY A 188 -27.99 1.16 -11.62
N THR A 189 -28.66 0.20 -11.00
CA THR A 189 -28.22 -0.35 -9.72
C THR A 189 -28.67 -1.80 -9.58
N ASN A 190 -27.79 -2.75 -9.95
CA ASN A 190 -27.44 -3.92 -9.14
C ASN A 190 -26.37 -4.77 -9.84
N LEU A 191 -25.45 -5.34 -9.06
CA LEU A 191 -24.41 -6.27 -9.54
C LEU A 191 -24.96 -7.62 -10.06
N THR A 192 -26.28 -7.85 -10.02
CA THR A 192 -27.04 -8.92 -10.71
C THR A 192 -28.56 -8.66 -10.59
N ALA A 193 -29.33 -8.92 -11.64
CA ALA A 193 -30.81 -9.03 -11.62
C ALA A 193 -31.29 -10.10 -12.64
N PRO A 194 -32.32 -10.90 -12.34
CA PRO A 194 -33.10 -10.94 -11.10
C PRO A 194 -32.30 -11.59 -9.94
N PRO A 195 -32.71 -11.36 -8.67
CA PRO A 195 -32.08 -12.03 -7.52
C PRO A 195 -32.20 -13.55 -7.66
N PRO A 196 -31.18 -14.32 -7.23
CA PRO A 196 -31.30 -15.77 -7.16
C PRO A 196 -32.48 -16.14 -6.24
N GLN A 197 -33.31 -17.07 -6.71
CA GLN A 197 -34.42 -17.65 -5.94
C GLN A 197 -33.90 -18.53 -4.80
#